data_AF-A0A2K8T237-F1
#
_entry.id   AF-A0A2K8T237-F1
#
_cell.length_a   1.000
_cell.length_b   1.000
_cell.length_c   1.000
_cell.angle_alpha   90.00
_cell.angle_beta   90.00
_cell.angle_gamma   90.00
#
_symmetry.space_group_name_H-M   'P 1'
#
loop_
_entity.id
_entity.type
_entity.pdbx_description
1 polymer ?
#
loop_
_entity_poly.entity_id
_entity_poly.type
_entity_poly.pdbx_seq_one_letter_code
_entity_poly.pdbx_strand_id
1 'polypeptide(L)' 'MYDARSYFPKSLGTMVRWFGEIVGYFDGRTTSGTVEGINNKLKLIKRLGYGFRNFSNFRLRSLLNWHFSINSP' A
#
# COMPACT_ATOMS: atom_id res chain seq x y z
N MET A 1 -9.31 -24.98 24.67
CA MET A 1 -8.49 -24.22 23.71
C MET A 1 -9.42 -23.35 22.89
N TYR A 2 -9.24 -22.03 22.89
CA TYR A 2 -10.08 -21.13 22.09
C TYR A 2 -9.76 -21.31 20.61
N ASP A 3 -10.79 -21.54 19.79
CA ASP A 3 -10.65 -21.63 18.34
C ASP A 3 -10.55 -20.24 17.73
N ALA A 4 -9.43 -19.92 17.07
CA ALA A 4 -9.25 -18.63 16.41
C ALA A 4 -10.31 -18.37 15.32
N ARG A 5 -10.95 -19.43 14.79
CA ARG A 5 -12.07 -19.31 13.84
C ARG A 5 -13.29 -18.62 14.41
N SER A 6 -13.56 -18.75 15.70
CA SER A 6 -14.75 -18.11 16.30
C SER A 6 -14.59 -16.60 16.43
N TYR A 7 -13.36 -16.12 16.61
CA TYR A 7 -13.07 -14.69 16.80
C TYR A 7 -12.73 -13.96 15.49
N PHE A 8 -11.99 -14.59 14.57
CA PHE A 8 -11.51 -13.93 13.35
C PHE A 8 -11.75 -14.74 12.07
N PRO A 9 -13.01 -15.10 11.76
CA PRO A 9 -13.33 -15.94 10.60
C PRO A 9 -12.89 -15.30 9.27
N LYS A 10 -13.01 -13.97 9.14
CA LYS A 10 -12.64 -13.23 7.93
C LYS A 10 -11.12 -13.16 7.72
N SER A 11 -10.37 -12.87 8.77
CA SER A 11 -8.90 -12.78 8.69
C SER A 11 -8.29 -14.12 8.32
N LEU A 12 -8.81 -15.22 8.89
CA LEU A 12 -8.37 -16.58 8.55
C LEU A 12 -8.69 -16.94 7.09
N GLY A 13 -9.87 -16.57 6.59
CA GLY A 13 -10.22 -16.74 5.19
C GLY A 13 -9.25 -16.00 4.25
N THR A 14 -8.88 -14.76 4.58
CA THR A 14 -7.89 -13.99 3.82
C THR A 14 -6.51 -14.62 3.89
N MET A 15 -6.05 -15.06 5.07
CA MET A 15 -4.74 -15.72 5.22
C MET A 15 -4.64 -16.99 4.38
N VAL A 16 -5.68 -17.84 4.40
CA VAL A 16 -5.70 -19.07 3.58
C VAL A 16 -5.71 -18.72 2.08
N ARG A 17 -6.48 -17.72 1.67
CA ARG A 17 -6.57 -17.29 0.26
C ARG A 17 -5.23 -16.78 -0.29
N TRP A 18 -4.44 -16.07 0.50
CA TRP A 18 -3.18 -15.47 0.08
C TRP A 18 -1.94 -16.26 0.53
N PHE A 19 -2.12 -17.44 1.13
CA PHE A 19 -1.03 -18.24 1.70
C PHE A 19 0.07 -18.56 0.66
N GLY A 20 -0.30 -18.86 -0.58
CA GLY A 20 0.66 -19.14 -1.65
C GLY A 20 1.58 -17.97 -1.97
N GLU A 21 1.07 -16.75 -2.02
CA GLU A 21 1.90 -15.55 -2.26
C GLU A 21 2.78 -15.22 -1.05
N ILE A 22 2.25 -15.43 0.17
CA ILE A 22 3.02 -15.26 1.41
C ILE A 22 4.21 -16.23 1.43
N VAL A 23 4.02 -17.48 1.00
CA VAL A 23 5.11 -18.46 0.91
C VAL A 23 6.07 -18.11 -0.22
N GLY A 24 5.57 -17.66 -1.38
CA GLY A 24 6.41 -17.24 -2.51
C GLY A 24 7.36 -16.08 -2.22
N TYR A 25 7.06 -15.26 -1.19
CA TYR A 25 7.99 -14.23 -0.69
C TYR A 25 9.32 -14.83 -0.22
N PHE A 26 9.33 -16.02 0.39
CA PHE A 26 10.56 -16.62 0.92
C PHE A 26 11.53 -17.06 -0.18
N ASP A 27 10.99 -17.44 -1.35
CA ASP A 27 11.78 -17.82 -2.52
C ASP A 27 12.31 -16.60 -3.29
N GLY A 28 11.48 -15.56 -3.44
CA GLY A 28 11.79 -14.38 -4.28
C GLY A 28 12.30 -13.14 -3.54
N ARG A 29 12.29 -13.14 -2.19
CA ARG A 29 12.61 -11.98 -1.30
C ARG A 29 12.10 -10.63 -1.81
N THR A 30 10.91 -10.62 -2.40
CA THR A 30 10.36 -9.40 -3.02
C THR A 30 9.88 -8.46 -1.91
N THR A 31 10.55 -7.33 -1.72
CA THR A 31 10.20 -6.41 -0.64
C THR A 31 9.00 -5.53 -1.03
N SER A 32 8.06 -5.36 -0.10
CA SER A 32 6.97 -4.38 -0.23
C SER A 32 7.45 -2.93 -0.05
N GLY A 33 8.74 -2.70 0.22
CA GLY A 33 9.28 -1.41 0.61
C GLY A 33 9.05 -0.29 -0.41
N THR A 34 9.19 -0.59 -1.71
CA THR A 34 8.89 0.39 -2.77
C THR A 34 7.42 0.80 -2.76
N VAL A 35 6.51 -0.18 -2.62
CA VAL A 35 5.06 0.05 -2.57
C VAL A 35 4.66 0.82 -1.30
N GLU A 36 5.27 0.48 -0.16
CA GLU A 36 5.07 1.19 1.11
C GLU A 36 5.56 2.63 1.04
N GLY A 37 6.72 2.87 0.40
CA GLY A 37 7.26 4.21 0.15
C GLY A 37 6.31 5.06 -0.69
N ILE A 38 5.79 4.50 -1.79
CA ILE A 38 4.79 5.14 -2.64
C ILE A 38 3.53 5.48 -1.81
N ASN A 39 3.00 4.51 -1.07
CA ASN A 39 1.79 4.69 -0.26
C ASN A 39 1.97 5.75 0.83
N ASN A 40 3.12 5.80 1.49
CA ASN A 40 3.41 6.82 2.50
C ASN A 40 3.49 8.22 1.89
N LYS A 41 4.10 8.37 0.71
CA LYS A 41 4.14 9.66 0.01
C LYS A 41 2.75 10.12 -0.41
N LEU A 42 1.91 9.22 -0.92
CA LEU A 42 0.52 9.52 -1.26
C LEU A 42 -0.31 9.92 -0.02
N LYS A 43 -0.13 9.22 1.11
CA LYS A 43 -0.76 9.59 2.39
C LYS A 43 -0.31 10.98 2.85
N LEU A 44 0.97 11.31 2.70
CA LEU A 44 1.49 12.65 3.03
C LEU A 44 0.84 13.73 2.16
N ILE A 45 0.77 13.53 0.85
CA ILE A 45 0.11 14.47 -0.08
C ILE A 45 -1.36 14.70 0.33
N LYS A 46 -2.08 13.62 0.67
CA LYS A 46 -3.46 13.71 1.15
C LYS A 46 -3.59 14.52 2.44
N ARG A 47 -2.65 14.37 3.39
CA ARG A 47 -2.62 15.13 4.66
C ARG A 47 -2.31 16.60 4.43
N LEU A 48 -1.33 16.91 3.58
CA LEU A 48 -0.98 18.30 3.22
C LEU A 48 -2.13 19.05 2.53
N GLY A 49 -2.96 18.32 1.77
CA GLY A 49 -4.15 18.88 1.14
C GLY A 49 -5.36 19.02 2.06
N TYR A 50 -5.27 18.68 3.36
CA TYR A 50 -6.38 18.61 4.32
C TYR A 50 -7.61 17.86 3.80
N GLY A 51 -7.40 16.88 2.93
CA GLY A 51 -8.46 16.22 2.18
C GLY A 51 -8.79 16.93 0.86
N PHE A 52 -8.43 16.28 -0.25
CA PHE A 52 -8.81 16.77 -1.57
C PHE A 52 -10.30 16.54 -1.82
N ARG A 53 -11.03 17.61 -2.13
CA ARG A 53 -12.44 17.54 -2.59
C ARG A 53 -12.57 16.95 -3.99
N ASN A 54 -11.53 17.09 -4.82
CA ASN A 54 -11.50 16.59 -6.19
C ASN A 54 -10.31 15.64 -6.38
N PHE A 55 -10.59 14.43 -6.83
CA PHE A 55 -9.57 13.42 -7.11
C PHE A 55 -8.58 13.86 -8.19
N SER A 56 -9.01 14.66 -9.17
CA SER A 56 -8.13 15.20 -10.22
C SER A 56 -6.99 16.04 -9.63
N ASN A 57 -7.26 16.82 -8.59
CA ASN A 57 -6.24 17.64 -7.90
C ASN A 57 -5.27 16.79 -7.09
N PHE A 58 -5.76 15.71 -6.48
CA PHE A 58 -4.89 14.72 -5.82
C PHE A 58 -3.98 14.05 -6.84
N ARG A 59 -4.54 13.54 -7.95
CA ARG A 59 -3.80 12.88 -9.03
C ARG A 59 -2.72 13.79 -9.61
N LEU A 60 -3.04 15.05 -9.90
CA LEU A 60 -2.07 16.01 -10.45
C LEU A 60 -0.90 16.23 -9.50
N ARG A 61 -1.16 16.42 -8.21
CA ARG A 61 -0.11 16.60 -7.18
C ARG A 61 0.70 15.33 -6.94
N SER A 62 0.07 14.17 -6.99
CA SER A 62 0.77 12.88 -6.95
C SER A 62 1.72 12.74 -8.12
N LEU A 63 1.25 12.95 -9.36
CA LEU A 63 2.07 12.84 -10.57
C LEU A 63 3.22 13.85 -10.59
N LEU A 64 2.96 15.09 -10.17
CA LEU A 64 3.99 16.13 -10.07
C LEU A 64 5.16 15.69 -9.18
N ASN A 65 4.85 15.02 -8.06
CA ASN A 65 5.86 14.57 -7.13
C ASN A 65 6.80 13.49 -7.72
N TRP A 66 6.30 12.65 -8.63
CA TRP A 66 7.10 11.62 -9.30
C TRP A 66 7.79 12.12 -10.57
N HIS A 67 7.17 13.05 -11.31
CA HIS A 67 7.70 13.56 -12.57
C HIS A 67 8.93 14.48 -12.37
N PHE A 68 9.01 15.25 -11.28
CA PHE A 68 10.19 16.09 -11.00
C PHE A 68 11.43 15.27 -10.59
N SER A 69 11.27 14.02 -10.16
CA SER A 69 12.39 13.14 -9.83
C SER A 69 13.16 12.65 -11.06
N ILE A 70 12.60 12.79 -12.27
CA ILE A 70 13.20 12.28 -13.52
C ILE A 70 14.14 13.33 -14.16
N ASN A 71 14.02 14.62 -13.77
CA ASN A 71 14.74 15.74 -14.38
C ASN A 71 15.51 16.61 -13.37
N SER A 72 15.98 16.03 -12.26
CA SER A 72 16.98 16.69 -11.42
C SER A 72 18.37 16.28 -11.92
N PRO A 73 19.29 17.23 -12.23
CA PRO A 73 20.66 16.93 -12.67
C PRO A 73 21.47 16.17 -11.60
#